data_AF-A0A1V5U4L5-F1
#
_entry.id   AF-A0A1V5U4L5-F1
#
_cell.length_a   1.000
_cell.length_b   1.000
_cell.length_c   1.000
_cell.angle_alpha   90.00
_cell.angle_beta   90.00
_cell.angle_gamma   90.00
#
_symmetry.space_group_name_H-M   'P 1'
#
loop_
_entity.id
_entity.type
_entity.pdbx_description
1 polymer ?
#
loop_
_entity_poly.entity_id
_entity_poly.type
_entity_poly.pdbx_seq_one_letter_code
_entity_poly.pdbx_strand_id
1 'polypeptide(L)'
;MEAMRNVLQVNMLGEFSLVCGERKVDDQSSRSKKVWALIQYLIANRMKDVSQNDLIEVLWPEGSEIGDPANTLKTIVHRARQAMDTLAFEDGKNIILYRSGAYAWNNDLRVEVDAEEFLACCEAADKASGDKKLSYLMRALSYYRGDYLPKVSFEPWVMPLSSYFRTRYIQAVHGAVELLTQAGRYGDIISLCRRASVIDPYDESIHFALIQALVATGSQQEAMSHYNYVTELFFSHFGVTPSPELMQLYREVVRTSKNTEMDLGTIRESLAETACAGGAFYCEFEIFKDIYRMQARNASRNGLVVHIALITVLDGYGKKLTQAKKNVAMERLRDVVAASLRRGDVFTRYSVSQYLLMLPLASFENTQMVMDRVTRNFKHAYPKMELLLHFSALPLDPVL
;
A
#
# COMPACT_ATOMS: atom_id res chain seq x y z
N MET A 1 44.28 5.19 10.11
CA MET A 1 43.14 6.05 9.73
C MET A 1 43.01 6.30 8.22
N GLU A 2 43.87 5.70 7.36
CA GLU A 2 43.77 5.85 5.89
C GLU A 2 42.88 4.81 5.19
N ALA A 3 42.59 3.66 5.82
CA ALA A 3 41.84 2.57 5.19
C ALA A 3 40.33 2.82 5.01
N MET A 4 39.77 3.88 5.64
CA MET A 4 38.34 4.22 5.57
C MET A 4 37.99 5.21 4.45
N ARG A 5 38.97 5.75 3.71
CA ARG A 5 38.74 6.83 2.73
C ARG A 5 38.30 6.38 1.33
N ASN A 6 38.32 5.07 1.00
CA ASN A 6 38.14 4.58 -0.37
C ASN A 6 37.05 3.50 -0.54
N VAL A 7 36.04 3.41 0.34
CA VAL A 7 34.90 2.51 0.11
C VAL A 7 33.78 3.29 -0.58
N LEU A 8 33.35 2.80 -1.74
CA LEU A 8 32.16 3.33 -2.42
C LEU A 8 30.92 2.62 -1.89
N GLN A 9 30.06 3.35 -1.21
CA GLN A 9 28.75 2.89 -0.79
C GLN A 9 27.74 3.20 -1.89
N VAL A 10 27.02 2.17 -2.34
CA VAL A 10 25.93 2.29 -3.31
C VAL A 10 24.62 1.98 -2.59
N ASN A 11 23.69 2.93 -2.63
CA ASN A 11 22.32 2.71 -2.20
C ASN A 11 21.43 2.50 -3.44
N MET A 12 20.71 1.39 -3.47
CA MET A 12 19.77 1.00 -4.53
C MET A 12 18.39 0.62 -3.97
N LEU A 13 18.28 0.35 -2.65
CA LEU A 13 17.02 0.05 -1.96
C LEU A 13 16.41 1.33 -1.35
N GLY A 14 15.60 2.04 -2.14
CA GLY A 14 15.13 3.38 -1.85
C GLY A 14 15.80 4.42 -2.74
N GLU A 15 16.18 5.58 -2.20
CA GLU A 15 16.80 6.64 -3.00
C GLU A 15 18.20 6.24 -3.49
N PHE A 16 18.37 6.23 -4.83
CA PHE A 16 19.65 5.92 -5.44
C PHE A 16 20.72 6.95 -5.08
N SER A 17 21.86 6.47 -4.57
CA SER A 17 23.01 7.34 -4.30
C SER A 17 24.32 6.58 -4.26
N LEU A 18 25.39 7.32 -4.55
CA LEU A 18 26.78 6.88 -4.51
C LEU A 18 27.51 7.76 -3.51
N VAL A 19 28.07 7.16 -2.46
CA VAL A 19 28.72 7.86 -1.35
C VAL A 19 30.14 7.36 -1.19
N CYS A 20 31.10 8.28 -1.13
CA CYS A 20 32.50 7.98 -0.83
C CYS A 20 33.06 9.05 0.09
N GLY A 21 33.40 8.66 1.32
CA GLY A 21 33.73 9.61 2.39
C GLY A 21 32.56 10.57 2.65
N GLU A 22 32.81 11.88 2.56
CA GLU A 22 31.80 12.93 2.74
C GLU A 22 31.09 13.32 1.42
N ARG A 23 31.53 12.78 0.28
CA ARG A 23 30.99 13.14 -1.03
C ARG A 23 29.85 12.20 -1.40
N LYS A 24 28.71 12.79 -1.77
CA LYS A 24 27.53 12.09 -2.28
C LYS A 24 27.23 12.56 -3.69
N VAL A 25 26.93 11.61 -4.57
CA VAL A 25 26.32 11.88 -5.86
C VAL A 25 25.03 11.09 -5.96
N ASP A 26 23.97 11.75 -6.39
CA ASP A 26 22.66 11.13 -6.57
C ASP A 26 22.06 11.51 -7.94
N ASP A 27 20.98 10.81 -8.27
CA ASP A 27 20.22 11.01 -9.49
C ASP A 27 19.28 12.23 -9.43
N GLN A 28 19.42 13.11 -8.42
CA GLN A 28 18.69 14.37 -8.28
C GLN A 28 19.42 15.52 -8.99
N SER A 29 20.75 15.45 -9.07
CA SER A 29 21.58 16.42 -9.79
C SER A 29 21.18 16.49 -11.28
N SER A 30 21.21 17.68 -11.90
CA SER A 30 20.63 18.00 -13.25
C SER A 30 21.28 17.28 -14.47
N ARG A 31 21.88 16.11 -14.25
CA ARG A 31 22.51 15.26 -15.25
C ARG A 31 21.45 14.45 -16.02
N SER A 32 21.79 14.03 -17.24
CA SER A 32 20.87 13.30 -18.13
C SER A 32 20.41 11.98 -17.50
N LYS A 33 19.09 11.69 -17.54
CA LYS A 33 18.48 10.43 -17.07
C LYS A 33 19.21 9.18 -17.57
N LYS A 34 19.71 9.20 -18.82
CA LYS A 34 20.41 8.07 -19.42
C LYS A 34 21.80 7.81 -18.83
N VAL A 35 22.46 8.84 -18.28
CA VAL A 35 23.73 8.68 -17.54
C VAL A 35 23.49 7.87 -16.27
N TRP A 36 22.43 8.21 -15.51
CA TRP A 36 22.08 7.49 -14.29
C TRP A 36 21.59 6.06 -14.57
N ALA A 37 20.77 5.87 -15.61
CA ALA A 37 20.35 4.55 -16.05
C ALA A 37 21.54 3.65 -16.40
N LEU A 38 22.56 4.18 -17.10
CA LEU A 38 23.79 3.43 -17.40
C LEU A 38 24.52 3.00 -16.13
N ILE A 39 24.73 3.94 -15.19
CA ILE A 39 25.44 3.66 -13.94
C ILE A 39 24.68 2.62 -13.11
N GLN A 40 23.37 2.80 -12.93
CA GLN A 40 22.51 1.86 -12.20
C GLN A 40 22.55 0.47 -12.83
N TYR A 41 22.47 0.38 -14.15
CA TYR A 41 22.51 -0.90 -14.86
C TYR A 41 23.86 -1.61 -14.74
N LEU A 42 24.98 -0.86 -14.86
CA LEU A 42 26.32 -1.40 -14.68
C LEU A 42 26.55 -1.87 -13.25
N ILE A 43 26.02 -1.17 -12.23
CA ILE A 43 26.13 -1.63 -10.84
C ILE A 43 25.28 -2.87 -10.59
N ALA A 44 24.04 -2.89 -11.09
CA ALA A 44 23.16 -4.07 -11.00
C ALA A 44 23.78 -5.31 -11.67
N ASN A 45 24.66 -5.12 -12.65
CA ASN A 45 25.40 -6.17 -13.34
C ASN A 45 26.91 -6.10 -13.07
N ARG A 46 27.35 -5.57 -11.91
CA ARG A 46 28.76 -5.24 -11.68
C ARG A 46 29.71 -6.43 -11.81
N MET A 47 29.21 -7.65 -11.64
CA MET A 47 29.99 -8.89 -11.77
C MET A 47 30.09 -9.41 -13.21
N LYS A 48 29.58 -8.67 -14.21
CA LYS A 48 29.53 -9.07 -15.62
C LYS A 48 30.14 -7.99 -16.51
N ASP A 49 30.69 -8.44 -17.64
CA ASP A 49 31.02 -7.56 -18.77
C ASP A 49 29.77 -7.40 -19.63
N VAL A 50 29.30 -6.16 -19.82
CA VAL A 50 28.09 -5.84 -20.58
C VAL A 50 28.46 -5.35 -21.97
N SER A 51 27.95 -5.98 -23.02
CA SER A 51 28.31 -5.59 -24.38
C SER A 51 27.78 -4.20 -24.73
N GLN A 52 28.41 -3.55 -25.71
CA GLN A 52 27.91 -2.28 -26.23
C GLN A 52 26.46 -2.40 -26.75
N ASN A 53 26.10 -3.52 -27.38
CA ASN A 53 24.76 -3.73 -27.92
C ASN A 53 23.72 -3.86 -26.80
N ASP A 54 24.01 -4.61 -25.74
CA ASP A 54 23.07 -4.75 -24.60
C ASP A 54 22.83 -3.40 -23.92
N LEU A 55 23.87 -2.58 -23.75
CA LEU A 55 23.73 -1.24 -23.20
C LEU A 55 22.91 -0.31 -24.11
N ILE A 56 23.06 -0.44 -25.43
CA ILE A 56 22.26 0.33 -26.38
C ILE A 56 20.79 -0.07 -26.26
N GLU A 57 20.48 -1.36 -26.23
CA GLU A 57 19.12 -1.89 -26.11
C GLU A 57 18.45 -1.44 -24.80
N VAL A 58 19.17 -1.50 -23.68
CA VAL A 58 18.67 -1.07 -22.37
C VAL A 58 18.46 0.44 -22.32
N LEU A 59 19.40 1.23 -22.84
CA LEU A 59 19.30 2.68 -22.80
C LEU A 59 18.33 3.23 -23.85
N TRP A 60 18.10 2.51 -24.94
CA TRP A 60 17.24 2.95 -26.03
C TRP A 60 16.46 1.77 -26.60
N PRO A 61 15.30 1.47 -26.01
CA PRO A 61 14.40 0.43 -26.49
C PRO A 61 13.97 0.69 -27.94
N GLU A 62 13.52 -0.38 -28.61
CA GLU A 62 13.02 -0.35 -29.99
C GLU A 62 12.05 0.82 -30.23
N GLY A 63 12.27 1.58 -31.31
CA GLY A 63 11.51 2.79 -31.65
C GLY A 63 12.18 4.11 -31.27
N SER A 64 13.37 4.09 -30.65
CA SER A 64 14.16 5.30 -30.40
C SER A 64 14.84 5.81 -31.68
N GLU A 65 14.54 7.04 -32.11
CA GLU A 65 15.21 7.67 -33.27
C GLU A 65 16.62 8.15 -32.90
N ILE A 66 17.62 7.33 -33.17
CA ILE A 66 19.03 7.66 -32.90
C ILE A 66 19.86 7.33 -34.12
N GLY A 67 20.52 8.35 -34.69
CA GLY A 67 21.35 8.18 -35.88
C GLY A 67 22.59 7.32 -35.65
N ASP A 68 23.31 7.53 -34.54
CA ASP A 68 24.51 6.75 -34.17
C ASP A 68 24.48 6.36 -32.68
N PRO A 69 23.83 5.22 -32.34
CA PRO A 69 23.74 4.74 -30.97
C PRO A 69 25.11 4.44 -30.34
N ALA A 70 26.08 3.99 -31.14
CA ALA A 70 27.40 3.61 -30.66
C ALA A 70 28.21 4.84 -30.19
N ASN A 71 28.22 5.91 -30.99
CA ASN A 71 28.88 7.15 -30.59
C ASN A 71 28.13 7.88 -29.46
N THR A 72 26.80 7.81 -29.47
CA THR A 72 25.97 8.33 -28.38
C THR A 72 26.28 7.63 -27.06
N LEU A 73 26.41 6.29 -27.06
CA LEU A 73 26.81 5.53 -25.88
C LEU A 73 28.19 5.98 -25.35
N LYS A 74 29.19 6.14 -26.22
CA LYS A 74 30.53 6.63 -25.82
C LYS A 74 30.44 7.98 -25.10
N THR A 75 29.58 8.88 -25.60
CA THR A 75 29.33 10.18 -24.98
C THR A 75 28.67 10.06 -23.61
N ILE A 76 27.69 9.16 -23.46
CA ILE A 76 27.04 8.89 -22.17
C ILE A 76 28.02 8.28 -21.18
N VAL A 77 28.84 7.31 -21.58
CA VAL A 77 29.87 6.71 -20.74
C VAL A 77 30.88 7.77 -20.28
N HIS A 78 31.32 8.65 -21.18
CA HIS A 78 32.21 9.74 -20.81
C HIS A 78 31.60 10.64 -19.74
N ARG A 79 30.32 11.03 -19.91
CA ARG A 79 29.58 11.82 -18.91
C ARG A 79 29.34 11.03 -17.61
N ALA A 80 29.15 9.71 -17.68
CA ALA A 80 29.01 8.83 -16.52
C ALA A 80 30.30 8.70 -15.73
N ARG A 81 31.47 8.79 -16.38
CA ARG A 81 32.77 8.86 -15.71
C ARG A 81 32.97 10.24 -15.06
N GLN A 82 32.66 11.33 -15.76
CA GLN A 82 32.71 12.71 -15.21
C GLN A 82 31.79 12.93 -14.01
N ALA A 83 30.52 12.53 -14.17
CA ALA A 83 29.89 11.60 -13.25
C ALA A 83 30.47 11.48 -11.84
N MET A 84 31.38 10.53 -11.79
CA MET A 84 32.03 9.94 -10.64
C MET A 84 33.34 10.63 -10.27
N ASP A 85 33.94 11.43 -11.16
CA ASP A 85 35.13 12.27 -10.83
C ASP A 85 34.87 13.20 -9.64
N THR A 86 33.59 13.50 -9.36
CA THR A 86 33.17 14.27 -8.19
C THR A 86 33.31 13.50 -6.86
N LEU A 87 33.42 12.18 -6.89
CA LEU A 87 33.70 11.35 -5.71
C LEU A 87 35.21 11.37 -5.38
N ALA A 88 35.62 10.78 -4.26
CA ALA A 88 37.02 10.76 -3.84
C ALA A 88 37.91 9.82 -4.68
N PHE A 89 37.39 9.26 -5.77
CA PHE A 89 38.14 8.41 -6.69
C PHE A 89 38.87 9.29 -7.71
N GLU A 90 40.20 9.25 -7.70
CA GLU A 90 41.00 9.85 -8.75
C GLU A 90 40.77 9.06 -10.05
N ASP A 91 40.06 9.69 -11.00
CA ASP A 91 39.70 9.20 -12.34
C ASP A 91 38.53 8.19 -12.41
N GLY A 92 37.33 8.69 -12.74
CA GLY A 92 36.13 7.92 -13.03
C GLY A 92 36.30 6.93 -14.19
N LYS A 93 37.33 7.05 -15.04
CA LYS A 93 37.70 5.99 -16.01
C LYS A 93 38.12 4.70 -15.33
N ASN A 94 38.61 4.77 -14.10
CA ASN A 94 38.95 3.60 -13.29
C ASN A 94 37.70 2.93 -12.68
N ILE A 95 36.51 3.53 -12.78
CA ILE A 95 35.27 2.96 -12.22
C ILE A 95 34.48 2.21 -13.28
N ILE A 96 34.34 2.79 -14.47
CA ILE A 96 33.69 2.14 -15.61
C ILE A 96 34.78 1.75 -16.60
N LEU A 97 35.10 0.47 -16.68
CA LEU A 97 36.12 -0.07 -17.58
C LEU A 97 35.54 -0.32 -18.97
N TYR A 98 36.40 -0.31 -19.99
CA TYR A 98 36.06 -0.78 -21.34
C TYR A 98 37.11 -1.79 -21.79
N ARG A 99 36.68 -3.03 -22.05
CA ARG A 99 37.55 -4.13 -22.48
C ARG A 99 36.81 -5.04 -23.45
N SER A 100 37.49 -5.48 -24.51
CA SER A 100 36.96 -6.46 -25.47
C SER A 100 35.56 -6.12 -26.05
N GLY A 101 35.26 -4.83 -26.28
CA GLY A 101 33.95 -4.40 -26.82
C GLY A 101 32.83 -4.30 -25.78
N ALA A 102 33.13 -4.50 -24.50
CA ALA A 102 32.18 -4.45 -23.40
C ALA A 102 32.57 -3.38 -22.36
N TYR A 103 31.57 -2.92 -21.62
CA TYR A 103 31.76 -2.08 -20.45
C TYR A 103 31.52 -2.90 -19.18
N ALA A 104 32.33 -2.64 -18.16
CA ALA A 104 32.24 -3.35 -16.90
C ALA A 104 32.43 -2.37 -15.74
N TRP A 105 31.83 -2.69 -14.61
CA TRP A 105 32.17 -2.04 -13.36
C TRP A 105 33.52 -2.53 -12.85
N ASN A 106 34.37 -1.63 -12.33
CA ASN A 106 35.64 -2.03 -11.74
C ASN A 106 35.46 -2.60 -10.32
N ASN A 107 35.60 -3.92 -10.19
CA ASN A 107 35.52 -4.61 -8.90
C ASN A 107 36.84 -4.66 -8.14
N ASP A 108 37.95 -4.14 -8.69
CA ASP A 108 39.18 -3.93 -7.92
C ASP A 108 39.01 -2.80 -6.89
N LEU A 109 37.98 -1.96 -7.09
CA LEU A 109 37.54 -0.97 -6.12
C LEU A 109 36.69 -1.64 -5.03
N ARG A 110 36.90 -1.23 -3.79
CA ARG A 110 36.04 -1.68 -2.69
C ARG A 110 34.69 -0.99 -2.76
N VAL A 111 33.66 -1.76 -3.11
CA VAL A 111 32.28 -1.28 -3.25
C VAL A 111 31.36 -2.08 -2.33
N GLU A 112 30.52 -1.38 -1.59
CA GLU A 112 29.48 -1.94 -0.73
C GLU A 112 28.12 -1.54 -1.30
N VAL A 113 27.35 -2.51 -1.80
CA VAL A 113 26.03 -2.28 -2.41
C VAL A 113 24.96 -2.76 -1.43
N ASP A 114 24.09 -1.87 -0.98
CA ASP A 114 23.03 -2.19 0.01
C ASP A 114 22.14 -3.36 -0.41
N ALA A 115 21.81 -3.46 -1.70
CA ALA A 115 21.02 -4.54 -2.28
C ALA A 115 21.71 -5.90 -2.17
N GLU A 116 23.03 -5.94 -2.35
CA GLU A 116 23.81 -7.17 -2.20
C GLU A 116 23.99 -7.55 -0.74
N GLU A 117 24.28 -6.57 0.13
CA GLU A 117 24.37 -6.77 1.58
C GLU A 117 23.03 -7.26 2.17
N PHE A 118 21.92 -6.72 1.68
CA PHE A 118 20.57 -7.17 2.01
C PHE A 118 20.38 -8.65 1.67
N LEU A 119 20.71 -9.06 0.44
CA LEU A 119 20.55 -10.46 0.02
C LEU A 119 21.50 -11.39 0.77
N ALA A 120 22.75 -11.00 0.97
CA ALA A 120 23.72 -11.78 1.74
C ALA A 120 23.25 -12.01 3.19
N CYS A 121 22.66 -10.99 3.82
CA CYS A 121 22.05 -11.14 5.14
C CYS A 121 20.83 -12.07 5.12
N CYS A 122 19.97 -11.98 4.09
CA CYS A 122 18.84 -12.90 3.94
C CYS A 122 19.31 -14.35 3.77
N GLU A 123 20.31 -14.61 2.92
CA GLU A 123 20.89 -15.94 2.71
C GLU A 123 21.57 -16.49 3.97
N ALA A 124 22.23 -15.64 4.75
CA ALA A 124 22.80 -16.01 6.04
C ALA A 124 21.72 -16.35 7.06
N ALA A 125 20.59 -15.64 7.04
CA ALA A 125 19.42 -15.93 7.87
C ALA A 125 18.76 -17.27 7.52
N ASP A 126 18.67 -17.60 6.23
CA ASP A 126 18.11 -18.88 5.75
C ASP A 126 18.89 -20.11 6.27
N LYS A 127 20.19 -19.93 6.55
CA LYS A 127 21.09 -20.97 7.08
C LYS A 127 21.25 -20.94 8.60
N ALA A 128 20.64 -19.97 9.28
CA ALA A 128 20.76 -19.76 10.72
C ALA A 128 19.48 -20.13 11.48
N SER A 129 19.56 -20.17 12.80
CA SER A 129 18.41 -20.38 13.71
C SER A 129 18.50 -19.47 14.93
N GLY A 130 17.37 -19.32 15.64
CA GLY A 130 17.26 -18.54 16.87
C GLY A 130 17.75 -17.10 16.73
N ASP A 131 18.46 -16.61 17.75
CA ASP A 131 18.96 -15.23 17.82
C ASP A 131 19.90 -14.87 16.66
N LYS A 132 20.67 -15.84 16.15
CA LYS A 132 21.55 -15.60 15.01
C LYS A 132 20.75 -15.32 13.75
N LYS A 133 19.67 -16.08 13.51
CA LYS A 133 18.74 -15.80 12.40
C LYS A 133 18.11 -14.42 12.57
N LEU A 134 17.60 -14.10 13.76
CA LEU A 134 17.02 -12.79 14.03
C LEU A 134 18.02 -11.65 13.77
N SER A 135 19.28 -11.80 14.18
CA SER A 135 20.32 -10.79 13.96
C SER A 135 20.57 -10.52 12.47
N TYR A 136 20.60 -11.56 11.64
CA TYR A 136 20.75 -11.42 10.19
C TYR A 136 19.52 -10.79 9.54
N LEU A 137 18.31 -11.19 9.95
CA LEU A 137 17.07 -10.59 9.45
C LEU A 137 16.99 -9.10 9.79
N MET A 138 17.25 -8.72 11.05
CA MET A 138 17.24 -7.32 11.47
C MET A 138 18.30 -6.49 10.73
N ARG A 139 19.47 -7.07 10.47
CA ARG A 139 20.51 -6.43 9.66
C ARG A 139 20.06 -6.26 8.20
N ALA A 140 19.47 -7.28 7.58
CA ALA A 140 18.90 -7.18 6.23
C ALA A 140 17.88 -6.03 6.17
N LEU A 141 16.92 -6.01 7.09
CA LEU A 141 15.85 -5.00 7.18
C LEU A 141 16.38 -3.57 7.45
N SER A 142 17.64 -3.40 7.84
CA SER A 142 18.27 -2.08 7.98
C SER A 142 18.77 -1.49 6.66
N TYR A 143 19.08 -2.34 5.67
CA TYR A 143 19.48 -1.93 4.33
C TYR A 143 18.27 -1.55 3.46
N TYR A 144 17.13 -2.21 3.66
CA TYR A 144 15.93 -1.96 2.87
C TYR A 144 15.19 -0.70 3.35
N ARG A 145 15.35 0.42 2.63
CA ARG A 145 14.72 1.71 2.95
C ARG A 145 13.56 2.07 2.03
N GLY A 146 13.37 1.34 0.94
CA GLY A 146 12.30 1.51 -0.03
C GLY A 146 12.49 0.55 -1.20
N ASP A 147 11.58 0.61 -2.18
CA ASP A 147 11.65 -0.24 -3.38
C ASP A 147 13.00 -0.08 -4.11
N TYR A 148 13.40 -1.12 -4.84
CA TYR A 148 14.64 -1.10 -5.61
C TYR A 148 14.52 -0.11 -6.78
N LEU A 149 15.39 0.91 -6.79
CA LEU A 149 15.46 1.98 -7.80
C LEU A 149 14.08 2.57 -8.19
N PRO A 150 13.34 3.20 -7.25
CA PRO A 150 11.93 3.54 -7.42
C PRO A 150 11.68 4.57 -8.53
N LYS A 151 12.67 5.43 -8.84
CA LYS A 151 12.58 6.44 -9.92
C LYS A 151 12.61 5.85 -11.33
N VAL A 152 13.13 4.64 -11.49
CA VAL A 152 13.24 3.92 -12.76
C VAL A 152 12.53 2.56 -12.68
N SER A 153 11.55 2.43 -11.78
CA SER A 153 10.80 1.19 -11.55
C SER A 153 10.01 0.70 -12.77
N PHE A 154 9.74 1.57 -13.73
CA PHE A 154 9.08 1.27 -15.00
C PHE A 154 10.03 0.68 -16.06
N GLU A 155 11.36 0.71 -15.83
CA GLU A 155 12.32 0.14 -16.77
C GLU A 155 12.19 -1.39 -16.77
N PRO A 156 12.12 -2.07 -17.94
CA PRO A 156 11.86 -3.51 -18.01
C PRO A 156 12.82 -4.39 -17.23
N TRP A 157 14.09 -3.98 -17.11
CA TRP A 157 15.10 -4.71 -16.35
C TRP A 157 15.01 -4.48 -14.83
N VAL A 158 14.39 -3.39 -14.37
CA VAL A 158 14.23 -3.04 -12.95
C VAL A 158 13.01 -3.73 -12.36
N MET A 159 11.91 -3.83 -13.11
CA MET A 159 10.65 -4.44 -12.67
C MET A 159 10.82 -5.82 -11.99
N PRO A 160 11.49 -6.82 -12.60
CA PRO A 160 11.66 -8.13 -11.96
C PRO A 160 12.55 -8.07 -10.71
N LEU A 161 13.59 -7.21 -10.71
CA LEU A 161 14.46 -7.03 -9.55
C LEU A 161 13.70 -6.41 -8.38
N SER A 162 12.93 -5.35 -8.64
CA SER A 162 12.13 -4.68 -7.61
C SER A 162 11.12 -5.63 -6.96
N SER A 163 10.43 -6.45 -7.76
CA SER A 163 9.53 -7.50 -7.25
C SER A 163 10.28 -8.55 -6.41
N TYR A 164 11.45 -9.00 -6.87
CA TYR A 164 12.29 -9.96 -6.13
C TYR A 164 12.73 -9.41 -4.77
N PHE A 165 13.27 -8.18 -4.74
CA PHE A 165 13.72 -7.53 -3.51
C PHE A 165 12.57 -7.30 -2.53
N ARG A 166 11.40 -6.85 -3.01
CA ARG A 166 10.19 -6.70 -2.18
C ARG A 166 9.74 -8.03 -1.58
N THR A 167 9.73 -9.09 -2.38
CA THR A 167 9.36 -10.44 -1.89
C THR A 167 10.30 -10.90 -0.78
N ARG A 168 11.62 -10.74 -0.96
CA ARG A 168 12.62 -11.08 0.07
C ARG A 168 12.48 -10.21 1.32
N TYR A 169 12.15 -8.93 1.16
CA TYR A 169 11.91 -8.03 2.27
C TYR A 169 10.74 -8.50 3.13
N ILE A 170 9.59 -8.81 2.52
CA ILE A 170 8.41 -9.29 3.24
C ILE A 170 8.68 -10.61 3.96
N GLN A 171 9.37 -11.55 3.30
CA GLN A 171 9.81 -12.80 3.95
C GLN A 171 10.70 -12.54 5.17
N ALA A 172 11.62 -11.57 5.08
CA ALA A 172 12.48 -11.20 6.20
C ALA A 172 11.70 -10.55 7.35
N VAL A 173 10.70 -9.70 7.04
CA VAL A 173 9.79 -9.11 8.03
C VAL A 173 9.03 -10.21 8.76
N HIS A 174 8.37 -11.11 8.03
CA HIS A 174 7.58 -12.20 8.65
C HIS A 174 8.44 -13.10 9.53
N GLY A 175 9.63 -13.50 9.05
CA GLY A 175 10.55 -14.31 9.83
C GLY A 175 11.08 -13.61 11.09
N ALA A 176 11.29 -12.28 11.03
CA ALA A 176 11.71 -11.50 12.20
C ALA A 176 10.57 -11.36 13.20
N VAL A 177 9.34 -11.08 12.73
CA VAL A 177 8.14 -10.98 13.57
C VAL A 177 7.89 -12.29 14.31
N GLU A 178 8.03 -13.44 13.66
CA GLU A 178 7.86 -14.75 14.28
C GLU A 178 8.84 -14.93 15.46
N LEU A 179 10.13 -14.70 15.23
CA LEU A 179 11.18 -14.84 16.25
C LEU A 179 11.03 -13.83 17.39
N LEU A 180 10.66 -12.59 17.07
CA LEU A 180 10.41 -11.56 18.09
C LEU A 180 9.19 -11.89 18.94
N THR A 181 8.15 -12.48 18.34
CA THR A 181 6.94 -12.93 19.06
C THR A 181 7.30 -14.05 20.04
N GLN A 182 8.09 -15.05 19.60
CA GLN A 182 8.59 -16.12 20.48
C GLN A 182 9.44 -15.58 21.64
N ALA A 183 10.19 -14.50 21.40
CA ALA A 183 11.01 -13.83 22.42
C ALA A 183 10.24 -12.81 23.29
N GLY A 184 8.94 -12.59 23.05
CA GLY A 184 8.14 -11.58 23.76
C GLY A 184 8.59 -10.13 23.53
N ARG A 185 9.33 -9.87 22.46
CA ARG A 185 9.92 -8.55 22.13
C ARG A 185 8.96 -7.66 21.35
N TYR A 186 7.78 -7.41 21.92
CA TYR A 186 6.68 -6.70 21.25
C TYR A 186 7.02 -5.26 20.84
N GLY A 187 7.88 -4.55 21.58
CA GLY A 187 8.33 -3.19 21.21
C GLY A 187 9.10 -3.15 19.88
N ASP A 188 9.89 -4.19 19.61
CA ASP A 188 10.62 -4.31 18.35
C ASP A 188 9.69 -4.66 17.19
N ILE A 189 8.67 -5.51 17.44
CA ILE A 189 7.61 -5.82 16.46
C ILE A 189 6.88 -4.54 16.06
N ILE A 190 6.48 -3.70 17.02
CA ILE A 190 5.79 -2.43 16.74
C ILE A 190 6.66 -1.56 15.83
N SER A 191 7.94 -1.41 16.16
CA SER A 191 8.88 -0.59 15.38
C SER A 191 9.11 -1.14 13.97
N LEU A 192 9.25 -2.45 13.84
CA LEU A 192 9.43 -3.13 12.56
C LEU A 192 8.17 -3.04 11.69
N CYS A 193 7.02 -3.43 12.23
CA CYS A 193 5.77 -3.48 11.47
C CYS A 193 5.29 -2.09 11.04
N ARG A 194 5.51 -1.03 11.84
CA ARG A 194 5.21 0.34 11.41
C ARG A 194 6.03 0.75 10.18
N ARG A 195 7.33 0.44 10.16
CA ARG A 195 8.18 0.68 8.98
C ARG A 195 7.72 -0.15 7.80
N ALA A 196 7.44 -1.43 8.03
CA ALA A 196 7.07 -2.37 6.98
C ALA A 196 5.69 -2.06 6.38
N SER A 197 4.73 -1.58 7.16
CA SER A 197 3.41 -1.16 6.66
C SER A 197 3.44 0.08 5.76
N VAL A 198 4.52 0.88 5.81
CA VAL A 198 4.71 2.00 4.87
C VAL A 198 5.21 1.47 3.52
N ILE A 199 6.04 0.43 3.52
CA ILE A 199 6.61 -0.20 2.32
C ILE A 199 5.56 -1.10 1.64
N ASP A 200 4.91 -1.94 2.42
CA ASP A 200 3.83 -2.81 1.95
C ASP A 200 2.57 -2.64 2.81
N PRO A 201 1.70 -1.68 2.45
CA PRO A 201 0.49 -1.39 3.20
C PRO A 201 -0.61 -2.46 3.01
N TYR A 202 -0.41 -3.45 2.13
CA TYR A 202 -1.43 -4.46 1.82
C TYR A 202 -1.10 -5.86 2.38
N ASP A 203 0.03 -5.99 3.09
CA ASP A 203 0.34 -7.23 3.80
C ASP A 203 -0.42 -7.26 5.14
N GLU A 204 -1.50 -8.03 5.17
CA GLU A 204 -2.35 -8.15 6.34
C GLU A 204 -1.63 -8.78 7.55
N SER A 205 -0.64 -9.64 7.32
CA SER A 205 0.11 -10.30 8.40
C SER A 205 0.97 -9.29 9.18
N ILE A 206 1.53 -8.28 8.49
CA ILE A 206 2.24 -7.16 9.13
C ILE A 206 1.30 -6.38 10.04
N HIS A 207 0.08 -6.11 9.59
CA HIS A 207 -0.93 -5.41 10.38
C HIS A 207 -1.44 -6.22 11.57
N PHE A 208 -1.67 -7.51 11.37
CA PHE A 208 -2.04 -8.44 12.44
C PHE A 208 -0.99 -8.43 13.54
N ALA A 209 0.29 -8.60 13.19
CA ALA A 209 1.39 -8.60 14.15
C ALA A 209 1.53 -7.27 14.91
N LEU A 210 1.30 -6.15 14.22
CA LEU A 210 1.32 -4.82 14.85
C LEU A 210 0.21 -4.69 15.89
N ILE A 211 -1.04 -5.04 15.54
CA ILE A 211 -2.18 -4.98 16.47
C ILE A 211 -1.94 -5.91 17.65
N GLN A 212 -1.48 -7.13 17.42
CA GLN A 212 -1.17 -8.09 18.47
C GLN A 212 -0.10 -7.55 19.43
N ALA A 213 0.98 -6.95 18.92
CA ALA A 213 2.04 -6.37 19.72
C ALA A 213 1.57 -5.12 20.52
N LEU A 214 0.70 -4.28 19.93
CA LEU A 214 0.09 -3.14 20.62
C LEU A 214 -0.79 -3.61 21.78
N VAL A 215 -1.57 -4.68 21.60
CA VAL A 215 -2.39 -5.26 22.66
C VAL A 215 -1.52 -5.83 23.77
N ALA A 216 -0.47 -6.58 23.42
CA ALA A 216 0.46 -7.18 24.37
C ALA A 216 1.23 -6.13 25.21
N THR A 217 1.40 -4.92 24.68
CA THR A 217 2.06 -3.79 25.37
C THR A 217 1.08 -2.87 26.10
N GLY A 218 -0.22 -3.15 26.07
CA GLY A 218 -1.27 -2.38 26.75
C GLY A 218 -1.81 -1.18 25.96
N SER A 219 -1.35 -0.97 24.73
CA SER A 219 -1.79 0.12 23.84
C SER A 219 -3.09 -0.21 23.10
N GLN A 220 -4.16 -0.54 23.84
CA GLN A 220 -5.43 -1.00 23.26
C GLN A 220 -6.11 0.04 22.34
N GLN A 221 -6.11 1.31 22.73
CA GLN A 221 -6.71 2.37 21.89
C GLN A 221 -6.00 2.48 20.53
N GLU A 222 -4.67 2.39 20.54
CA GLU A 222 -3.87 2.42 19.32
C GLU A 222 -4.14 1.18 18.44
N ALA A 223 -4.27 -0.01 19.06
CA ALA A 223 -4.65 -1.23 18.36
C ALA A 223 -6.02 -1.10 17.65
N MET A 224 -7.01 -0.48 18.31
CA MET A 224 -8.33 -0.23 17.71
C MET A 224 -8.26 0.79 16.56
N SER A 225 -7.53 1.89 16.74
CA SER A 225 -7.34 2.88 15.69
C SER A 225 -6.63 2.29 14.48
N HIS A 226 -5.61 1.46 14.69
CA HIS A 226 -4.89 0.78 13.62
C HIS A 226 -5.77 -0.23 12.88
N TYR A 227 -6.61 -1.00 13.58
CA TYR A 227 -7.59 -1.89 12.95
C TYR A 227 -8.53 -1.12 12.01
N ASN A 228 -9.11 -0.01 12.48
CA ASN A 228 -10.01 0.82 11.67
C ASN A 228 -9.30 1.37 10.43
N TYR A 229 -8.05 1.80 10.56
CA TYR A 229 -7.21 2.24 9.44
C TYR A 229 -7.04 1.13 8.39
N VAL A 230 -6.71 -0.09 8.82
CA VAL A 230 -6.51 -1.24 7.92
C VAL A 230 -7.81 -1.65 7.23
N THR A 231 -8.92 -1.66 7.97
CA THR A 231 -10.25 -1.94 7.40
C THR A 231 -10.61 -0.95 6.30
N GLU A 232 -10.44 0.36 6.54
CA GLU A 232 -10.69 1.39 5.52
C GLU A 232 -9.74 1.27 4.33
N LEU A 233 -8.46 0.96 4.58
CA LEU A 233 -7.46 0.78 3.53
C LEU A 233 -7.82 -0.38 2.59
N PHE A 234 -8.15 -1.56 3.14
CA PHE A 234 -8.48 -2.75 2.35
C PHE A 234 -9.81 -2.56 1.62
N PHE A 235 -10.78 -1.94 2.26
CA PHE A 235 -12.07 -1.69 1.66
C PHE A 235 -12.01 -0.64 0.55
N SER A 236 -11.26 0.45 0.74
CA SER A 236 -11.09 1.49 -0.28
C SER A 236 -10.29 1.01 -1.50
N HIS A 237 -9.28 0.16 -1.31
CA HIS A 237 -8.42 -0.31 -2.39
C HIS A 237 -8.97 -1.55 -3.11
N PHE A 238 -9.45 -2.55 -2.36
CA PHE A 238 -9.87 -3.85 -2.89
C PHE A 238 -11.39 -4.11 -2.78
N GLY A 239 -12.12 -3.32 -1.98
CA GLY A 239 -13.55 -3.57 -1.73
C GLY A 239 -13.83 -4.80 -0.87
N VAL A 240 -12.82 -5.26 -0.12
CA VAL A 240 -12.92 -6.42 0.79
C VAL A 240 -12.76 -5.98 2.23
N THR A 241 -13.35 -6.74 3.15
CA THR A 241 -13.09 -6.60 4.59
C THR A 241 -11.81 -7.37 4.96
N PRO A 242 -11.20 -7.05 6.11
CA PRO A 242 -10.14 -7.87 6.69
C PRO A 242 -10.49 -9.35 6.81
N SER A 243 -9.46 -10.18 6.89
CA SER A 243 -9.53 -11.62 7.14
C SER A 243 -10.27 -11.97 8.44
N PRO A 244 -10.85 -13.18 8.52
CA PRO A 244 -11.45 -13.70 9.76
C PRO A 244 -10.51 -13.63 10.97
N GLU A 245 -9.22 -13.89 10.76
CA GLU A 245 -8.18 -13.87 11.78
C GLU A 245 -8.01 -12.47 12.36
N LEU A 246 -7.90 -11.44 11.50
CA LEU A 246 -7.76 -10.05 11.94
C LEU A 246 -9.04 -9.53 12.61
N MET A 247 -10.21 -9.93 12.10
CA MET A 247 -11.50 -9.63 12.75
C MET A 247 -11.63 -10.29 14.13
N GLN A 248 -11.15 -11.53 14.29
CA GLN A 248 -11.16 -12.21 15.57
C GLN A 248 -10.24 -11.51 16.58
N LEU A 249 -9.03 -11.16 16.18
CA LEU A 249 -8.10 -10.42 17.03
C LEU A 249 -8.75 -9.13 17.55
N TYR A 250 -9.39 -8.34 16.68
CA TYR A 250 -10.10 -7.13 17.08
C TYR A 250 -11.22 -7.39 18.09
N ARG A 251 -12.02 -8.46 17.89
CA ARG A 251 -13.07 -8.84 18.85
C ARG A 251 -12.50 -9.15 20.23
N GLU A 252 -11.34 -9.77 20.31
CA GLU A 252 -10.64 -10.06 21.57
C GLU A 252 -10.16 -8.76 22.25
N VAL A 253 -9.63 -7.79 21.49
CA VAL A 253 -9.27 -6.47 22.00
C VAL A 253 -10.47 -5.77 22.62
N VAL A 254 -11.60 -5.72 21.89
CA VAL A 254 -12.83 -5.06 22.36
C VAL A 254 -13.42 -5.74 23.59
N ARG A 255 -13.38 -7.09 23.66
CA ARG A 255 -13.85 -7.84 24.84
C ARG A 255 -13.03 -7.52 26.08
N THR A 256 -11.70 -7.47 25.95
CA THR A 256 -10.79 -7.18 27.06
C THR A 256 -11.03 -5.76 27.61
N SER A 257 -11.37 -4.80 26.74
CA SER A 257 -11.69 -3.43 27.14
C SER A 257 -13.05 -3.29 27.85
N LYS A 258 -13.99 -4.23 27.67
CA LYS A 258 -15.37 -4.16 28.21
C LYS A 258 -15.56 -4.87 29.55
N ASN A 259 -14.51 -5.40 30.17
CA ASN A 259 -14.60 -6.23 31.37
C ASN A 259 -14.85 -5.45 32.68
N THR A 260 -15.45 -4.26 32.61
CA THR A 260 -15.91 -3.50 33.77
C THR A 260 -17.42 -3.73 33.88
N GLU A 261 -17.92 -4.16 35.03
CA GLU A 261 -19.36 -4.22 35.29
C GLU A 261 -19.94 -2.80 35.10
N MET A 262 -20.52 -2.55 33.94
CA MET A 262 -21.15 -1.27 33.62
C MET A 262 -22.59 -1.31 34.08
N ASP A 263 -23.00 -0.34 34.90
CA ASP A 263 -24.41 -0.09 35.18
C ASP A 263 -25.16 0.30 33.89
N LEU A 264 -26.46 0.01 33.84
CA LEU A 264 -27.34 0.27 32.70
C LEU A 264 -27.38 1.77 32.34
N GLY A 265 -27.13 2.66 33.32
CA GLY A 265 -26.92 4.09 33.09
C GLY A 265 -25.70 4.38 32.20
N THR A 266 -24.54 3.79 32.53
CA THR A 266 -23.28 3.92 31.78
C THR A 266 -23.38 3.26 30.40
N ILE A 267 -24.07 2.12 30.31
CA ILE A 267 -24.34 1.46 29.03
C ILE A 267 -25.16 2.38 28.13
N ARG A 268 -26.22 3.00 28.66
CA ARG A 268 -27.07 3.92 27.87
C ARG A 268 -26.29 5.13 27.37
N GLU A 269 -25.41 5.70 28.18
CA GLU A 269 -24.54 6.81 27.75
C GLU A 269 -23.55 6.38 26.65
N SER A 270 -23.00 5.17 26.74
CA SER A 270 -22.11 4.62 25.70
C SER A 270 -22.84 4.28 24.39
N LEU A 271 -24.12 3.90 24.47
CA LEU A 271 -24.98 3.60 23.32
C LEU A 271 -25.61 4.87 22.72
N ALA A 272 -25.56 6.00 23.43
CA ALA A 272 -26.11 7.25 22.96
C ALA A 272 -25.28 7.78 21.77
N GLU A 273 -25.98 8.18 20.72
CA GLU A 273 -25.36 8.75 19.53
C GLU A 273 -24.66 10.07 19.92
N THR A 274 -23.33 10.09 19.87
CA THR A 274 -22.51 11.21 20.39
C THR A 274 -22.57 12.44 19.49
N ALA A 275 -22.98 12.27 18.24
CA ALA A 275 -23.19 13.34 17.27
C ALA A 275 -24.49 13.07 16.52
N CYS A 276 -25.46 13.97 16.66
CA CYS A 276 -26.72 13.92 15.91
C CYS A 276 -26.43 14.27 14.44
N ALA A 277 -25.84 13.35 13.67
CA ALA A 277 -25.65 13.51 12.24
C ALA A 277 -27.04 13.67 11.59
N GLY A 278 -27.23 14.74 10.82
CA GLY A 278 -28.45 14.89 10.03
C GLY A 278 -28.40 13.93 8.84
N GLY A 279 -29.29 12.93 8.80
CA GLY A 279 -29.39 12.02 7.67
C GLY A 279 -29.48 10.55 8.08
N ALA A 280 -29.36 9.64 7.11
CA ALA A 280 -29.35 8.20 7.35
C ALA A 280 -28.11 7.70 8.08
N PHE A 281 -28.29 6.57 8.77
CA PHE A 281 -27.20 5.87 9.43
C PHE A 281 -26.31 5.16 8.39
N TYR A 282 -25.07 5.64 8.26
CA TYR A 282 -24.04 4.97 7.47
C TYR A 282 -23.29 3.95 8.33
N CYS A 283 -23.20 2.70 7.88
CA CYS A 283 -22.49 1.66 8.62
C CYS A 283 -21.65 0.76 7.71
N GLU A 284 -20.79 -0.05 8.32
CA GLU A 284 -20.08 -1.14 7.64
C GLU A 284 -21.05 -2.24 7.20
N PHE A 285 -20.64 -3.03 6.19
CA PHE A 285 -21.49 -4.07 5.60
C PHE A 285 -21.88 -5.18 6.60
N GLU A 286 -20.99 -5.55 7.54
CA GLU A 286 -21.32 -6.56 8.54
C GLU A 286 -22.37 -6.05 9.54
N ILE A 287 -22.30 -4.78 9.94
CA ILE A 287 -23.34 -4.14 10.77
C ILE A 287 -24.66 -4.09 10.00
N PHE A 288 -24.61 -3.74 8.71
CA PHE A 288 -25.79 -3.73 7.85
C PHE A 288 -26.47 -5.11 7.80
N LYS A 289 -25.71 -6.21 7.72
CA LYS A 289 -26.25 -7.57 7.76
C LYS A 289 -26.97 -7.87 9.07
N ASP A 290 -26.44 -7.41 10.19
CA ASP A 290 -27.09 -7.61 11.50
C ASP A 290 -28.37 -6.79 11.63
N ILE A 291 -28.38 -5.54 11.17
CA ILE A 291 -29.58 -4.71 11.07
C ILE A 291 -30.61 -5.36 10.13
N TYR A 292 -30.18 -5.89 8.99
CA TYR A 292 -31.04 -6.57 8.02
C TYR A 292 -31.75 -7.75 8.66
N ARG A 293 -31.02 -8.63 9.35
CA ARG A 293 -31.58 -9.78 10.06
C ARG A 293 -32.55 -9.37 11.16
N MET A 294 -32.27 -8.28 11.86
CA MET A 294 -33.18 -7.72 12.87
C MET A 294 -34.47 -7.21 12.23
N GLN A 295 -34.38 -6.46 11.12
CA GLN A 295 -35.55 -5.94 10.40
C GLN A 295 -36.38 -7.07 9.77
N ALA A 296 -35.75 -8.11 9.23
CA ALA A 296 -36.44 -9.30 8.72
C ALA A 296 -37.28 -10.01 9.78
N ARG A 297 -36.77 -10.11 11.01
CA ARG A 297 -37.51 -10.66 12.16
C ARG A 297 -38.66 -9.75 12.58
N ASN A 298 -38.46 -8.43 12.56
CA ASN A 298 -39.51 -7.46 12.90
C ASN A 298 -40.63 -7.41 11.84
N ALA A 299 -40.27 -7.50 10.56
CA ALA A 299 -41.22 -7.55 9.45
C ALA A 299 -42.13 -8.77 9.55
N SER A 300 -41.57 -9.94 9.90
CA SER A 300 -42.34 -11.18 10.14
C SER A 300 -43.37 -11.03 11.27
N ARG A 301 -43.01 -10.35 12.36
CA ARG A 301 -43.88 -10.18 13.54
C ARG A 301 -44.96 -9.11 13.38
N ASN A 302 -44.61 -7.99 12.76
CA ASN A 302 -45.41 -6.76 12.79
C ASN A 302 -45.98 -6.38 11.42
N GLY A 303 -45.71 -7.17 10.37
CA GLY A 303 -46.15 -6.88 9.00
C GLY A 303 -45.51 -5.61 8.41
N LEU A 304 -44.35 -5.20 8.92
CA LEU A 304 -43.67 -4.00 8.46
C LEU A 304 -43.09 -4.21 7.05
N VAL A 305 -43.39 -3.29 6.14
CA VAL A 305 -42.81 -3.29 4.80
C VAL A 305 -41.44 -2.61 4.87
N VAL A 306 -40.40 -3.34 4.51
CA VAL A 306 -39.03 -2.84 4.38
C VAL A 306 -38.58 -3.10 2.95
N HIS A 307 -37.94 -2.11 2.31
CA HIS A 307 -37.33 -2.29 0.99
C HIS A 307 -35.81 -2.19 1.09
N ILE A 308 -35.13 -2.96 0.24
CA ILE A 308 -33.71 -2.81 -0.01
C ILE A 308 -33.54 -2.17 -1.38
N ALA A 309 -32.61 -1.23 -1.51
CA ALA A 309 -32.22 -0.66 -2.78
C ALA A 309 -30.70 -0.73 -2.98
N LEU A 310 -30.26 -1.02 -4.20
CA LEU A 310 -28.86 -1.02 -4.59
C LEU A 310 -28.63 0.09 -5.61
N ILE A 311 -27.77 1.04 -5.26
CA ILE A 311 -27.27 2.10 -6.14
C ILE A 311 -25.98 1.59 -6.79
N THR A 312 -25.90 1.61 -8.12
CA THR A 312 -24.69 1.31 -8.89
C THR A 312 -24.22 2.54 -9.64
N VAL A 313 -22.95 2.91 -9.44
CA VAL A 313 -22.34 4.07 -10.08
C VAL A 313 -21.62 3.67 -11.36
N LEU A 314 -22.01 4.31 -12.46
CA LEU A 314 -21.45 4.13 -13.79
C LEU A 314 -20.95 5.48 -14.32
N ASP A 315 -20.10 5.47 -15.35
CA ASP A 315 -19.76 6.68 -16.09
C ASP A 315 -20.92 7.19 -16.97
N GLY A 316 -20.77 8.36 -17.59
CA GLY A 316 -21.78 8.96 -18.46
C GLY A 316 -22.17 8.10 -19.69
N TYR A 317 -21.40 7.06 -20.00
CA TYR A 317 -21.68 6.11 -21.09
C TYR A 317 -22.20 4.74 -20.57
N GLY A 318 -22.46 4.61 -19.27
CA GLY A 318 -22.93 3.37 -18.65
C GLY A 318 -21.85 2.31 -18.44
N LYS A 319 -20.56 2.67 -18.53
CA LYS A 319 -19.42 1.77 -18.28
C LYS A 319 -18.89 1.91 -16.86
N LYS A 320 -18.06 0.94 -16.45
CA LYS A 320 -17.35 0.96 -15.17
C LYS A 320 -16.36 2.12 -15.12
N LEU A 321 -16.35 2.86 -14.01
CA LEU A 321 -15.43 3.97 -13.77
C LEU A 321 -13.95 3.53 -13.69
N THR A 322 -13.04 4.47 -13.96
CA THR A 322 -11.61 4.33 -13.62
C THR A 322 -11.39 4.47 -12.12
N GLN A 323 -10.34 3.84 -11.57
CA GLN A 323 -10.12 3.77 -10.11
C GLN A 323 -10.03 5.15 -9.44
N ALA A 324 -9.27 6.09 -10.02
CA ALA A 324 -9.13 7.44 -9.48
C ALA A 324 -10.46 8.22 -9.44
N LYS A 325 -11.32 8.04 -10.46
CA LYS A 325 -12.65 8.67 -10.49
C LYS A 325 -13.63 8.01 -9.52
N LYS A 326 -13.48 6.71 -9.24
CA LYS A 326 -14.35 5.97 -8.31
C LYS A 326 -14.28 6.52 -6.89
N ASN A 327 -13.08 6.69 -6.33
CA ASN A 327 -12.95 7.08 -4.92
C ASN A 327 -13.63 8.42 -4.64
N VAL A 328 -13.32 9.43 -5.46
CA VAL A 328 -13.94 10.76 -5.35
C VAL A 328 -15.45 10.70 -5.57
N ALA A 329 -15.92 9.92 -6.56
CA ALA A 329 -17.36 9.76 -6.82
C ALA A 329 -18.10 9.11 -5.66
N MET A 330 -17.51 8.06 -5.07
CA MET A 330 -18.14 7.26 -4.02
C MET A 330 -18.19 7.99 -2.69
N GLU A 331 -17.17 8.78 -2.35
CA GLU A 331 -17.20 9.67 -1.17
C GLU A 331 -18.28 10.73 -1.31
N ARG A 332 -18.33 11.42 -2.45
CA ARG A 332 -19.34 12.44 -2.72
C ARG A 332 -20.76 11.88 -2.72
N LEU A 333 -20.93 10.68 -3.29
CA LEU A 333 -22.21 9.99 -3.28
C LEU A 333 -22.62 9.58 -1.87
N ARG A 334 -21.68 9.16 -1.01
CA ARG A 334 -21.96 8.85 0.41
C ARG A 334 -22.65 10.01 1.09
N ASP A 335 -22.09 11.21 0.96
CA ASP A 335 -22.58 12.40 1.65
C ASP A 335 -23.97 12.81 1.12
N VAL A 336 -24.18 12.70 -0.20
CA VAL A 336 -25.49 12.93 -0.82
C VAL A 336 -26.52 11.90 -0.37
N VAL A 337 -26.16 10.62 -0.33
CA VAL A 337 -27.07 9.55 0.12
C VAL A 337 -27.44 9.76 1.58
N ALA A 338 -26.46 10.04 2.45
CA ALA A 338 -26.70 10.35 3.87
C ALA A 338 -27.71 11.49 4.03
N ALA A 339 -27.49 12.61 3.33
CA ALA A 339 -28.37 13.79 3.41
C ALA A 339 -29.73 13.62 2.72
N SER A 340 -29.83 12.69 1.75
CA SER A 340 -31.05 12.46 0.97
C SER A 340 -31.98 11.43 1.60
N LEU A 341 -31.55 10.71 2.62
CA LEU A 341 -32.32 9.67 3.30
C LEU A 341 -32.83 10.17 4.67
N ARG A 342 -33.81 9.46 5.23
CA ARG A 342 -34.35 9.77 6.57
C ARG A 342 -33.41 9.23 7.65
N ARG A 343 -33.51 9.79 8.86
CA ARG A 343 -32.74 9.32 10.04
C ARG A 343 -32.94 7.84 10.38
N GLY A 344 -34.10 7.28 10.06
CA GLY A 344 -34.40 5.86 10.28
C GLY A 344 -33.90 4.94 9.16
N ASP A 345 -33.39 5.49 8.06
CA ASP A 345 -32.86 4.69 6.95
C ASP A 345 -31.39 4.32 7.24
N VAL A 346 -30.97 3.19 6.70
CA VAL A 346 -29.60 2.67 6.87
C VAL A 346 -28.99 2.43 5.51
N PHE A 347 -27.70 2.74 5.35
CA PHE A 347 -27.00 2.42 4.11
C PHE A 347 -25.53 2.05 4.37
N THR A 348 -25.00 1.21 3.49
CA THR A 348 -23.61 0.74 3.52
C THR A 348 -23.03 0.79 2.12
N ARG A 349 -21.71 0.93 2.03
CA ARG A 349 -21.02 0.66 0.76
C ARG A 349 -20.98 -0.86 0.58
N TYR A 350 -21.45 -1.36 -0.56
CA TYR A 350 -21.51 -2.80 -0.86
C TYR A 350 -20.32 -3.24 -1.71
N SER A 351 -19.85 -2.37 -2.61
CA SER A 351 -18.67 -2.61 -3.42
C SER A 351 -17.97 -1.30 -3.76
N VAL A 352 -16.87 -1.39 -4.51
CA VAL A 352 -16.11 -0.21 -4.98
C VAL A 352 -16.96 0.78 -5.77
N SER A 353 -18.11 0.38 -6.31
CA SER A 353 -19.02 1.22 -7.11
C SER A 353 -20.50 1.08 -6.73
N GLN A 354 -20.82 0.54 -5.56
CA GLN A 354 -22.21 0.32 -5.16
C GLN A 354 -22.48 0.68 -3.70
N TYR A 355 -23.67 1.24 -3.47
CA TYR A 355 -24.26 1.44 -2.13
C TYR A 355 -25.52 0.61 -1.99
N LEU A 356 -25.66 -0.05 -0.85
CA LEU A 356 -26.85 -0.80 -0.47
C LEU A 356 -27.59 -0.02 0.61
N LEU A 357 -28.88 0.16 0.42
CA LEU A 357 -29.77 0.95 1.26
C LEU A 357 -30.86 0.04 1.82
N MET A 358 -31.25 0.29 3.05
CA MET A 358 -32.39 -0.31 3.70
C MET A 358 -33.33 0.82 4.10
N LEU A 359 -34.58 0.72 3.62
CA LEU A 359 -35.60 1.73 3.76
C LEU A 359 -36.78 1.15 4.56
N PRO A 360 -36.78 1.27 5.89
CA PRO A 360 -37.90 0.85 6.72
C PRO A 360 -39.16 1.66 6.40
N LEU A 361 -40.32 1.01 6.41
CA LEU A 361 -41.62 1.65 6.15
C LEU A 361 -41.74 2.30 4.76
N ALA A 362 -40.96 1.84 3.79
CA ALA A 362 -41.04 2.29 2.41
C ALA A 362 -41.82 1.28 1.55
N SER A 363 -42.75 1.78 0.73
CA SER A 363 -43.30 1.05 -0.40
C SER A 363 -42.33 1.08 -1.59
N PHE A 364 -42.65 0.34 -2.66
CA PHE A 364 -41.90 0.42 -3.92
C PHE A 364 -41.91 1.85 -4.50
N GLU A 365 -43.06 2.53 -4.50
CA GLU A 365 -43.17 3.93 -4.95
C GLU A 365 -42.33 4.88 -4.09
N ASN A 366 -42.40 4.74 -2.76
CA ASN A 366 -41.57 5.54 -1.86
C ASN A 366 -40.08 5.31 -2.14
N THR A 367 -39.69 4.06 -2.44
CA THR A 367 -38.31 3.71 -2.78
C THR A 367 -37.86 4.40 -4.06
N GLN A 368 -38.69 4.41 -5.12
CA GLN A 368 -38.41 5.14 -6.35
C GLN A 368 -38.26 6.64 -6.10
N MET A 369 -39.16 7.24 -5.32
CA MET A 369 -39.06 8.67 -4.95
C MET A 369 -37.76 9.00 -4.21
N VAL A 370 -37.28 8.09 -3.36
CA VAL A 370 -35.99 8.24 -2.68
C VAL A 370 -34.83 8.17 -3.68
N MET A 371 -34.85 7.21 -4.61
CA MET A 371 -33.79 7.08 -5.63
C MET A 371 -33.74 8.29 -6.57
N ASP A 372 -34.89 8.81 -6.98
CA ASP A 372 -34.98 10.03 -7.79
C ASP A 372 -34.46 11.25 -7.04
N ARG A 373 -34.75 11.34 -5.72
CA ARG A 373 -34.24 12.40 -4.86
C ARG A 373 -32.72 12.33 -4.74
N VAL A 374 -32.15 11.16 -4.50
CA VAL A 374 -30.69 10.96 -4.45
C VAL A 374 -30.06 11.39 -5.77
N THR A 375 -30.62 10.96 -6.90
CA THR A 375 -30.11 11.31 -8.25
C THR A 375 -30.14 12.80 -8.50
N ARG A 376 -31.26 13.45 -8.18
CA ARG A 376 -31.44 14.90 -8.34
C ARG A 376 -30.46 15.69 -7.48
N ASN A 377 -30.33 15.32 -6.20
CA ASN A 377 -29.42 15.97 -5.26
C ASN A 377 -27.97 15.79 -5.69
N PHE A 378 -27.60 14.60 -6.20
CA PHE A 378 -26.26 14.34 -6.69
C PHE A 378 -25.91 15.22 -7.90
N LYS A 379 -26.81 15.28 -8.90
CA LYS A 379 -26.63 16.13 -10.08
C LYS A 379 -26.56 17.61 -9.73
N HIS A 380 -27.32 18.05 -8.72
CA HIS A 380 -27.32 19.42 -8.25
C HIS A 380 -26.02 19.79 -7.49
N ALA A 381 -25.55 18.92 -6.61
CA ALA A 381 -24.33 19.13 -5.83
C ALA A 381 -23.06 19.02 -6.71
N TYR A 382 -23.06 18.16 -7.72
CA TYR A 382 -21.89 17.84 -8.53
C TYR A 382 -22.18 17.86 -10.04
N PRO A 383 -22.58 19.00 -10.63
CA PRO A 383 -23.03 19.08 -12.03
C PRO A 383 -21.95 18.74 -13.06
N LYS A 384 -20.66 18.87 -12.69
CA LYS A 384 -19.51 18.54 -13.55
C LYS A 384 -19.15 17.05 -13.54
N MET A 385 -19.75 16.25 -12.67
CA MET A 385 -19.50 14.81 -12.61
C MET A 385 -20.52 14.09 -13.50
N GLU A 386 -20.11 13.75 -14.72
CA GLU A 386 -20.90 12.94 -15.66
C GLU A 386 -20.97 11.48 -15.19
N LEU A 387 -21.81 11.24 -14.18
CA LEU A 387 -22.07 9.92 -13.61
C LEU A 387 -23.51 9.52 -13.82
N LEU A 388 -23.70 8.23 -14.10
CA LEU A 388 -25.00 7.61 -14.18
C LEU A 388 -25.21 6.74 -12.94
N LEU A 389 -26.28 7.04 -12.19
CA LEU A 389 -26.70 6.24 -11.04
C LEU A 389 -27.80 5.30 -11.51
N HIS A 390 -27.52 4.00 -11.50
CA HIS A 390 -28.50 2.96 -11.75
C HIS A 390 -29.02 2.40 -10.42
N PHE A 391 -30.31 2.11 -10.36
CA PHE A 391 -30.96 1.64 -9.14
C PHE A 391 -31.74 0.36 -9.39
N SER A 392 -31.68 -0.54 -8.42
CA SER A 392 -32.59 -1.69 -8.31
C SER A 392 -33.14 -1.72 -6.88
N ALA A 393 -34.39 -2.15 -6.74
CA ALA A 393 -35.04 -2.23 -5.44
C ALA A 393 -35.93 -3.48 -5.35
N LEU A 394 -35.97 -4.06 -4.16
CA LEU A 394 -36.77 -5.25 -3.86
C LEU A 394 -37.27 -5.20 -2.41
N PRO A 395 -38.43 -5.81 -2.12
CA PRO A 395 -38.89 -5.96 -0.75
C PRO A 395 -37.91 -6.84 0.03
N LEU A 396 -37.75 -6.52 1.31
CA LEU A 396 -37.01 -7.37 2.23
C LEU A 396 -37.80 -8.66 2.48
N ASP A 397 -37.14 -9.82 2.38
CA ASP A 397 -37.73 -11.10 2.72
C ASP A 397 -37.84 -11.28 4.25
N PRO A 398 -39.05 -11.49 4.81
CA PRO A 398 -39.20 -11.80 6.22
C PRO A 398 -38.58 -13.16 6.53
N VAL A 399 -38.12 -13.35 7.77
CA VAL A 399 -37.70 -14.68 8.23
C VAL A 399 -38.93 -15.58 8.24
N LEU A 400 -38.88 -16.67 7.46
CA LEU A 400 -39.88 -17.73 7.39
C LEU A 400 -40.00 -18.50 8.71
#